data_AF-A0A959QHM0-F1
#
_entry.id   AF-A0A959QHM0-F1
#
_cell.length_a   1.000
_cell.length_b   1.000
_cell.length_c   1.000
_cell.angle_alpha   90.00
_cell.angle_beta   90.00
_cell.angle_gamma   90.00
#
_symmetry.space_group_name_H-M   'P 1'
#
loop_
_entity.id
_entity.type
_entity.pdbx_description
1 polymer ?
#
loop_
_entity_poly.entity_id
_entity_poly.type
_entity_poly.pdbx_seq_one_letter_code
_entity_poly.pdbx_strand_id
1 'polypeptide(L)'
;MAGSVRLKLMDNAYIKNVLCQRKRLLDFKPGNKDIIESKNGYDIFFEKDLLPQYEYYERFFNESGLTASGLKQYDNYDLQTLMLIFNNREEFSQNLTTARIFSSNVFKQRDSKYLESRPGLMKDVLHLLGVNDFPANSAKDNQWRCVVDCSEPQYILLCENLDFLKAWWEFYANKIELWYAGGNNTPVIERISQRHLDLPIFYVGDWDFAGLDIYCRIKRILGEKGKEVYLITPDFKTAIYRPIKSGTHKSEWKLTNFSGLDRTCFSTKQISLIEKLIQNNQWIEEQTIQPIPLIVSQFSPG
;
A
#
# COMPACT_ATOMS: atom_id res chain seq x y z
N MET A 1 0.03 -15.54 -32.08
CA MET A 1 0.92 -16.73 -31.92
C MET A 1 0.54 -17.39 -30.61
N ALA A 2 0.15 -18.67 -30.61
CA ALA A 2 -0.21 -19.34 -29.36
C ALA A 2 1.06 -19.60 -28.52
N GLY A 3 1.17 -18.93 -27.38
CA GLY A 3 2.26 -19.16 -26.42
C GLY A 3 2.03 -20.46 -25.65
N SER A 4 3.11 -21.17 -25.31
CA SER A 4 3.05 -22.43 -24.56
C SER A 4 3.96 -22.39 -23.33
N VAL A 5 3.46 -22.79 -22.16
CA VAL A 5 4.21 -22.77 -20.89
C VAL A 5 4.10 -24.12 -20.17
N ARG A 6 5.10 -24.46 -19.35
CA ARG A 6 5.16 -25.73 -18.59
C ARG A 6 4.11 -25.81 -17.48
N LEU A 7 3.72 -27.04 -17.14
CA LEU A 7 2.72 -27.42 -16.14
C LEU A 7 2.75 -26.68 -14.79
N LYS A 8 3.93 -26.29 -14.28
CA LYS A 8 4.08 -25.63 -12.96
C LYS A 8 3.22 -24.37 -12.80
N LEU A 9 2.80 -23.74 -13.90
CA LEU A 9 1.87 -22.61 -13.86
C LEU A 9 0.48 -23.00 -13.29
N MET A 10 0.06 -24.26 -13.44
CA MET A 10 -1.18 -24.81 -12.89
C MET A 10 -1.16 -25.01 -11.37
N ASP A 11 0.01 -24.93 -10.73
CA ASP A 11 0.11 -24.95 -9.26
C ASP A 11 -0.45 -23.66 -8.65
N ASN A 12 -0.54 -22.58 -9.44
CA ASN A 12 -1.18 -21.36 -9.04
C ASN A 12 -2.72 -21.52 -9.04
N ALA A 13 -3.34 -21.36 -7.87
CA ALA A 13 -4.78 -21.52 -7.68
C ALA A 13 -5.63 -20.60 -8.56
N TYR A 14 -5.17 -19.38 -8.86
CA TYR A 14 -5.87 -18.46 -9.75
C TYR A 14 -5.84 -18.98 -11.19
N ILE A 15 -4.68 -19.40 -11.69
CA ILE A 15 -4.55 -19.96 -13.04
C ILE A 15 -5.46 -21.18 -13.20
N LYS A 16 -5.36 -22.14 -12.27
CA LYS A 16 -6.13 -23.39 -12.32
C LYS A 16 -7.63 -23.16 -12.17
N ASN A 17 -8.06 -22.47 -11.11
CA ASN A 17 -9.48 -22.40 -10.76
C ASN A 17 -10.20 -21.27 -11.52
N VAL A 18 -9.52 -20.16 -11.84
CA VAL A 18 -10.15 -19.01 -12.50
C VAL A 18 -9.93 -19.06 -14.00
N LEU A 19 -8.68 -19.06 -14.47
CA LEU A 19 -8.39 -18.96 -15.91
C LEU A 19 -8.74 -20.26 -16.66
N CYS A 20 -8.48 -21.42 -16.08
CA CYS A 20 -8.76 -22.71 -16.74
C CYS A 20 -10.20 -23.19 -16.49
N GLN A 21 -10.63 -23.33 -15.24
CA GLN A 21 -11.93 -23.96 -14.93
C GLN A 21 -13.14 -23.03 -15.16
N ARG A 22 -13.08 -21.79 -14.64
CA ARG A 22 -14.22 -20.86 -14.68
C ARG A 22 -14.31 -20.09 -15.99
N LYS A 23 -13.24 -19.40 -16.37
CA LYS A 23 -13.22 -18.56 -17.59
C LYS A 23 -12.87 -19.34 -18.86
N ARG A 24 -12.28 -20.54 -18.74
CA ARG A 24 -11.89 -21.41 -19.86
C ARG A 24 -10.98 -20.74 -20.90
N LEU A 25 -10.11 -19.84 -20.44
CA LEU A 25 -9.17 -19.08 -21.27
C LEU A 25 -7.84 -19.81 -21.49
N LEU A 26 -7.53 -20.78 -20.64
CA LEU A 26 -6.34 -21.64 -20.74
C LEU A 26 -6.78 -23.10 -20.66
N ASP A 27 -6.07 -23.99 -21.32
CA ASP A 27 -6.26 -25.43 -21.20
C ASP A 27 -4.97 -26.20 -21.49
N PHE A 28 -4.97 -27.49 -21.21
CA PHE A 28 -3.92 -28.38 -21.63
C PHE A 28 -3.89 -28.53 -23.15
N LYS A 29 -2.68 -28.63 -23.70
CA LYS A 29 -2.49 -28.98 -25.09
C LYS A 29 -3.10 -30.37 -25.37
N PRO A 30 -3.90 -30.54 -26.43
CA PRO A 30 -4.40 -31.86 -26.82
C PRO A 30 -3.24 -32.85 -27.02
N GLY A 31 -3.30 -33.98 -26.31
CA GLY A 31 -2.24 -35.01 -26.36
C GLY A 31 -1.00 -34.72 -25.53
N ASN A 32 -0.88 -33.56 -24.87
CA ASN A 32 0.21 -33.26 -23.95
C ASN A 32 -0.27 -32.44 -22.74
N LYS A 33 -0.44 -33.11 -21.60
CA LYS A 33 -0.89 -32.49 -20.35
C LYS A 33 0.19 -31.69 -19.63
N ASP A 34 1.44 -31.71 -20.10
CA ASP A 34 2.53 -30.93 -19.50
C ASP A 34 2.65 -29.52 -20.09
N ILE A 35 1.90 -29.24 -21.14
CA ILE A 35 1.89 -27.97 -21.86
C ILE A 35 0.52 -27.33 -21.74
N ILE A 36 0.52 -26.05 -21.42
CA ILE A 36 -0.69 -25.20 -21.37
C ILE A 36 -0.71 -24.34 -22.63
N GLU A 37 -1.87 -24.24 -23.26
CA GLU A 37 -2.12 -23.39 -24.42
C GLU A 37 -3.26 -22.40 -24.14
N SER A 38 -3.15 -21.22 -24.74
CA SER A 38 -4.19 -20.19 -24.71
C SER A 38 -5.37 -20.56 -25.59
N LYS A 39 -6.58 -20.29 -25.11
CA LYS A 39 -7.84 -20.43 -25.88
C LYS A 39 -8.32 -19.10 -26.45
N ASN A 40 -9.31 -19.17 -27.34
CA ASN A 40 -9.97 -17.98 -27.88
C ASN A 40 -10.46 -17.07 -26.75
N GLY A 41 -10.16 -15.77 -26.89
CA GLY A 41 -10.48 -14.76 -25.90
C GLY A 41 -9.41 -14.56 -24.82
N TYR A 42 -8.37 -15.40 -24.75
CA TYR A 42 -7.26 -15.17 -23.82
C TYR A 42 -6.54 -13.85 -24.14
N ASP A 43 -6.22 -13.59 -25.41
CA ASP A 43 -5.49 -12.37 -25.80
C ASP A 43 -6.28 -11.12 -25.43
N ILE A 44 -7.59 -11.09 -25.72
CA ILE A 44 -8.49 -9.98 -25.34
C ILE A 44 -8.55 -9.81 -23.82
N PHE A 45 -8.68 -10.92 -23.08
CA PHE A 45 -8.65 -10.89 -21.62
C PHE A 45 -7.31 -10.41 -21.08
N PHE A 46 -6.20 -10.85 -21.68
CA PHE A 46 -4.87 -10.45 -21.29
C PHE A 46 -4.69 -8.94 -21.50
N GLU A 47 -4.95 -8.43 -22.70
CA GLU A 47 -4.86 -7.01 -23.02
C GLU A 47 -5.70 -6.13 -22.10
N LYS A 48 -6.91 -6.59 -21.76
CA LYS A 48 -7.83 -5.83 -20.91
C LYS A 48 -7.49 -5.91 -19.42
N ASP A 49 -7.24 -7.12 -18.91
CA ASP A 49 -7.27 -7.40 -17.47
C ASP A 49 -5.88 -7.66 -16.87
N LEU A 50 -4.85 -7.98 -17.68
CA LEU A 50 -3.50 -8.36 -17.20
C LEU A 50 -2.36 -7.52 -17.76
N LEU A 51 -2.47 -7.03 -19.00
CA LEU A 51 -1.43 -6.30 -19.71
C LEU A 51 -0.95 -5.07 -18.91
N PRO A 52 -1.84 -4.23 -18.35
CA PRO A 52 -1.36 -3.05 -17.63
C PRO A 52 -0.52 -3.41 -16.38
N GLN A 53 -0.85 -4.50 -15.70
CA GLN A 53 -0.06 -5.01 -14.57
C GLN A 53 1.27 -5.61 -15.05
N TYR A 54 1.25 -6.35 -16.15
CA TYR A 54 2.44 -6.92 -16.78
C TYR A 54 3.44 -5.82 -17.19
N GLU A 55 2.99 -4.80 -17.92
CA GLU A 55 3.81 -3.67 -18.38
C GLU A 55 4.44 -2.92 -17.21
N TYR A 56 3.74 -2.82 -16.07
CA TYR A 56 4.30 -2.20 -14.88
C TYR A 56 5.44 -3.02 -14.27
N TYR A 57 5.27 -4.34 -14.13
CA TYR A 57 6.36 -5.21 -13.66
C TYR A 57 7.53 -5.25 -14.65
N GLU A 58 7.24 -5.32 -15.94
CA GLU A 58 8.23 -5.32 -17.01
C GLU A 58 9.07 -4.03 -16.95
N ARG A 59 8.41 -2.87 -16.85
CA ARG A 59 9.08 -1.58 -16.69
C ARG A 59 10.00 -1.55 -15.49
N PHE A 60 9.53 -2.01 -14.33
CA PHE A 60 10.37 -2.11 -13.14
C PHE A 60 11.64 -2.93 -13.39
N PHE A 61 11.55 -4.12 -14.00
CA PHE A 61 12.75 -4.92 -14.29
C PHE A 61 13.67 -4.24 -15.30
N ASN A 62 13.11 -3.62 -16.34
CA ASN A 62 13.88 -2.90 -17.35
C ASN A 62 14.65 -1.69 -16.77
N GLU A 63 14.01 -0.93 -15.89
CA GLU A 63 14.57 0.31 -15.33
C GLU A 63 15.43 0.08 -14.08
N SER A 64 15.15 -0.98 -13.31
CA SER A 64 15.86 -1.27 -12.06
C SER A 64 17.23 -1.92 -12.24
N GLY A 65 17.52 -2.48 -13.42
CA GLY A 65 18.72 -3.28 -13.66
C GLY A 65 18.67 -4.68 -13.02
N LEU A 66 17.56 -5.05 -12.36
CA LEU A 66 17.37 -6.40 -11.84
C LEU A 66 17.03 -7.38 -12.96
N THR A 67 17.59 -8.59 -12.88
CA THR A 67 17.29 -9.63 -13.86
C THR A 67 15.90 -10.21 -13.62
N ALA A 68 15.02 -10.12 -14.63
CA ALA A 68 13.75 -10.84 -14.69
C ALA A 68 13.99 -12.35 -14.93
N SER A 69 14.47 -13.06 -13.91
CA SER A 69 14.79 -14.49 -13.98
C SER A 69 13.91 -15.29 -13.03
N GLY A 70 13.32 -16.38 -13.53
CA GLY A 70 12.60 -17.36 -12.72
C GLY A 70 13.47 -18.14 -11.73
N LEU A 71 14.80 -17.91 -11.72
CA LEU A 71 15.70 -18.39 -10.67
C LEU A 71 15.62 -17.56 -9.39
N LYS A 72 15.10 -16.33 -9.48
CA LYS A 72 14.83 -15.49 -8.31
C LYS A 72 13.68 -16.12 -7.51
N GLN A 73 13.89 -16.28 -6.20
CA GLN A 73 12.90 -16.84 -5.29
C GLN A 73 12.10 -15.75 -4.57
N TYR A 74 11.69 -14.73 -5.32
CA TYR A 74 10.78 -13.73 -4.77
C TYR A 74 9.39 -14.34 -4.67
N ASP A 75 8.77 -14.20 -3.51
CA ASP A 75 7.32 -14.26 -3.47
C ASP A 75 6.72 -12.91 -3.88
N ASN A 76 5.39 -12.85 -3.93
CA ASN A 76 4.67 -11.64 -4.32
C ASN A 76 5.02 -10.45 -3.38
N TYR A 77 5.14 -10.71 -2.08
CA TYR A 77 5.47 -9.69 -1.09
C TYR A 77 6.88 -9.12 -1.30
N ASP A 78 7.86 -9.98 -1.58
CA ASP A 78 9.22 -9.58 -1.90
C ASP A 78 9.25 -8.67 -3.14
N LEU A 79 8.56 -9.07 -4.21
CA LEU A 79 8.52 -8.30 -5.45
C LEU A 79 7.87 -6.92 -5.26
N GLN A 80 6.71 -6.85 -4.60
CA GLN A 80 6.05 -5.58 -4.29
C GLN A 80 6.92 -4.68 -3.42
N THR A 81 7.66 -5.27 -2.48
CA THR A 81 8.56 -4.53 -1.60
C THR A 81 9.78 -4.00 -2.37
N LEU A 82 10.35 -4.76 -3.32
CA LEU A 82 11.43 -4.29 -4.18
C LEU A 82 10.99 -3.12 -5.06
N MET A 83 9.78 -3.16 -5.60
CA MET A 83 9.22 -2.05 -6.38
C MET A 83 9.05 -0.79 -5.52
N LEU A 84 8.54 -0.94 -4.29
CA LEU A 84 8.46 0.16 -3.33
C LEU A 84 9.84 0.78 -3.07
N ILE A 85 10.88 -0.05 -2.90
CA ILE A 85 12.26 0.39 -2.71
C ILE A 85 12.75 1.15 -3.94
N PHE A 86 12.52 0.63 -5.14
CA PHE A 86 12.95 1.28 -6.38
C PHE A 86 12.31 2.66 -6.57
N ASN A 87 11.00 2.77 -6.36
CA ASN A 87 10.27 4.04 -6.49
C ASN A 87 10.71 5.07 -5.44
N ASN A 88 11.24 4.63 -4.30
CA ASN A 88 11.67 5.51 -3.19
C ASN A 88 13.18 5.45 -2.93
N ARG A 89 13.98 5.05 -3.94
CA ARG A 89 15.41 4.79 -3.75
C ARG A 89 16.17 6.00 -3.23
N GLU A 90 15.80 7.21 -3.66
CA GLU A 90 16.43 8.45 -3.21
C GLU A 90 16.17 8.69 -1.72
N GLU A 91 14.92 8.57 -1.29
CA GLU A 91 14.53 8.72 0.11
C GLU A 91 15.21 7.67 1.01
N PHE A 92 15.23 6.40 0.57
CA PHE A 92 15.83 5.32 1.32
C PHE A 92 17.36 5.40 1.38
N SER A 93 18.01 5.80 0.29
CA SER A 93 19.47 5.93 0.23
C SER A 93 19.97 7.10 1.08
N GLN A 94 19.26 8.23 1.11
CA GLN A 94 19.60 9.39 1.93
C GLN A 94 19.42 9.14 3.43
N ASN A 95 18.45 8.30 3.80
CA ASN A 95 18.11 7.98 5.19
C ASN A 95 18.38 6.51 5.52
N LEU A 96 19.49 5.96 5.01
CA LEU A 96 19.78 4.52 5.13
C LEU A 96 20.05 4.12 6.58
N THR A 97 19.51 2.96 6.98
CA THR A 97 19.64 2.41 8.35
C THR A 97 20.38 1.09 8.33
N THR A 98 20.61 0.49 9.50
CA THR A 98 21.15 -0.88 9.56
C THR A 98 20.21 -1.85 8.84
N ALA A 99 20.75 -2.95 8.31
CA ALA A 99 19.97 -3.95 7.57
C ALA A 99 18.73 -4.43 8.36
N ARG A 100 18.85 -4.58 9.67
CA ARG A 100 17.73 -5.02 10.53
C ARG A 100 16.64 -3.97 10.68
N ILE A 101 17.02 -2.70 10.87
CA ILE A 101 16.07 -1.60 11.00
C ILE A 101 15.35 -1.40 9.67
N PHE A 102 16.10 -1.42 8.56
CA PHE A 102 15.54 -1.37 7.22
C PHE A 102 14.57 -2.54 6.98
N SER A 103 15.00 -3.78 7.28
CA SER A 103 14.16 -4.98 7.15
C SER A 103 12.88 -4.85 7.97
N SER A 104 12.98 -4.44 9.24
CA SER A 104 11.81 -4.32 10.14
C SER A 104 10.80 -3.30 9.64
N ASN A 105 11.26 -2.21 9.02
CA ASN A 105 10.40 -1.12 8.60
C ASN A 105 9.85 -1.29 7.17
N VAL A 106 10.61 -1.89 6.25
CA VAL A 106 10.24 -2.04 4.85
C VAL A 106 9.60 -3.42 4.58
N PHE A 107 10.05 -4.44 5.31
CA PHE A 107 9.52 -5.81 5.28
C PHE A 107 8.72 -6.12 6.56
N LYS A 108 7.84 -5.21 7.01
CA LYS A 108 7.07 -5.29 8.29
C LYS A 108 6.36 -6.62 8.57
N GLN A 109 5.95 -7.37 7.54
CA GLN A 109 5.28 -8.66 7.71
C GLN A 109 6.26 -9.82 7.94
N ARG A 110 7.56 -9.53 7.96
CA ARG A 110 8.66 -10.47 8.13
C ARG A 110 9.45 -10.10 9.38
N ASP A 111 10.31 -11.02 9.78
CA ASP A 111 11.18 -10.80 10.93
C ASP A 111 12.29 -9.77 10.60
N SER A 112 12.82 -9.14 11.65
CA SER A 112 13.90 -8.15 11.52
C SER A 112 15.18 -8.68 10.86
N LYS A 113 15.39 -9.99 10.80
CA LYS A 113 16.56 -10.64 10.17
C LYS A 113 16.23 -11.18 8.77
N TYR A 114 15.04 -10.90 8.25
CA TYR A 114 14.57 -11.44 6.98
C TYR A 114 15.55 -11.18 5.83
N LEU A 115 16.02 -9.94 5.68
CA LEU A 115 17.04 -9.60 4.67
C LEU A 115 18.38 -10.31 4.90
N GLU A 116 18.86 -10.38 6.16
CA GLU A 116 20.11 -11.08 6.50
C GLU A 116 20.04 -12.58 6.14
N SER A 117 18.86 -13.18 6.26
CA SER A 117 18.63 -14.59 5.90
C SER A 117 18.52 -14.86 4.39
N ARG A 118 18.42 -13.79 3.57
CA ARG A 118 18.21 -13.88 2.12
C ARG A 118 19.27 -13.05 1.36
N PRO A 119 20.50 -13.57 1.20
CA PRO A 119 21.60 -12.83 0.56
C PRO A 119 21.29 -12.34 -0.86
N GLY A 120 20.53 -13.13 -1.64
CA GLY A 120 20.10 -12.74 -2.99
C GLY A 120 19.20 -11.51 -2.97
N LEU A 121 18.17 -11.52 -2.11
CA LEU A 121 17.25 -10.39 -1.93
C LEU A 121 17.98 -9.16 -1.37
N MET A 122 18.88 -9.36 -0.40
CA MET A 122 19.69 -8.27 0.15
C MET A 122 20.56 -7.60 -0.92
N LYS A 123 21.19 -8.39 -1.79
CA LYS A 123 21.97 -7.87 -2.92
C LYS A 123 21.11 -7.04 -3.87
N ASP A 124 19.90 -7.50 -4.16
CA ASP A 124 18.99 -6.76 -5.03
C ASP A 124 18.52 -5.46 -4.37
N VAL A 125 18.22 -5.46 -3.06
CA VAL A 125 17.90 -4.24 -2.31
C VAL A 125 19.05 -3.23 -2.36
N LEU A 126 20.29 -3.65 -2.08
CA LEU A 126 21.47 -2.79 -2.14
C LEU A 126 21.68 -2.21 -3.55
N HIS A 127 21.47 -3.03 -4.58
CA HIS A 127 21.51 -2.58 -5.97
C HIS A 127 20.49 -1.50 -6.26
N LEU A 128 19.22 -1.70 -5.86
CA LEU A 128 18.16 -0.70 -6.05
C LEU A 128 18.45 0.62 -5.33
N LEU A 129 19.07 0.54 -4.16
CA LEU A 129 19.46 1.70 -3.36
C LEU A 129 20.72 2.40 -3.88
N GLY A 130 21.48 1.79 -4.80
CA GLY A 130 22.74 2.33 -5.31
C GLY A 130 23.85 2.37 -4.25
N VAL A 131 23.81 1.49 -3.25
CA VAL A 131 24.79 1.42 -2.16
C VAL A 131 25.46 0.06 -2.10
N ASN A 132 26.69 0.01 -1.61
CA ASN A 132 27.44 -1.25 -1.51
C ASN A 132 27.02 -2.09 -0.31
N ASP A 133 26.76 -1.43 0.84
CA ASP A 133 26.44 -2.08 2.11
C ASP A 133 25.52 -1.22 2.97
N PHE A 134 24.79 -1.85 3.89
CA PHE A 134 24.07 -1.14 4.94
C PHE A 134 25.06 -0.61 6.01
N PRO A 135 24.80 0.57 6.61
CA PRO A 135 25.63 1.09 7.69
C PRO A 135 25.59 0.19 8.94
N ALA A 136 26.69 0.15 9.68
CA ALA A 136 26.78 -0.61 10.93
C ALA A 136 25.94 -0.01 12.07
N ASN A 137 25.72 1.31 12.05
CA ASN A 137 24.92 2.05 13.02
C ASN A 137 23.96 3.00 12.28
N SER A 138 22.75 3.19 12.81
CA SER A 138 21.77 4.16 12.30
C SER A 138 21.62 5.33 13.27
N ALA A 139 21.25 6.51 12.75
CA ALA A 139 20.66 7.56 13.58
C ALA A 139 19.36 7.07 14.23
N LYS A 140 19.03 7.59 15.41
CA LYS A 140 17.90 7.08 16.23
C LYS A 140 16.52 7.41 15.64
N ASP A 141 16.41 8.44 14.81
CA ASP A 141 15.14 8.92 14.29
C ASP A 141 15.12 8.80 12.76
N ASN A 142 14.63 7.68 12.25
CA ASN A 142 14.50 7.45 10.81
C ASN A 142 13.07 7.76 10.38
N GLN A 143 12.93 8.74 9.48
CA GLN A 143 11.64 9.23 9.01
C GLN A 143 11.62 9.12 7.48
N TRP A 144 11.19 7.98 6.95
CA TRP A 144 11.03 7.83 5.50
C TRP A 144 9.64 8.27 5.04
N ARG A 145 9.61 9.05 3.97
CA ARG A 145 8.42 9.30 3.15
C ARG A 145 8.35 8.31 2.00
N CYS A 146 7.58 7.24 2.14
CA CYS A 146 7.35 6.34 1.01
C CYS A 146 6.18 6.86 0.17
N VAL A 147 6.37 6.96 -1.14
CA VAL A 147 5.36 7.32 -2.15
C VAL A 147 5.30 6.22 -3.21
N VAL A 148 4.11 5.91 -3.70
CA VAL A 148 3.97 5.14 -4.94
C VAL A 148 3.42 6.09 -5.99
N ASP A 149 4.30 6.51 -6.89
CA ASP A 149 3.98 7.47 -7.94
C ASP A 149 2.88 6.93 -8.86
N CYS A 150 1.96 7.81 -9.23
CA CYS A 150 1.00 7.60 -10.30
C CYS A 150 1.36 8.56 -11.44
N SER A 151 1.33 8.08 -12.69
CA SER A 151 1.73 8.89 -13.86
C SER A 151 0.79 10.06 -14.12
N GLU A 152 -0.50 9.90 -13.80
CA GLU A 152 -1.54 10.92 -13.97
C GLU A 152 -2.47 10.94 -12.74
N PRO A 153 -1.99 11.39 -11.57
CA PRO A 153 -2.77 11.35 -10.34
C PRO A 153 -3.89 12.38 -10.36
N GLN A 154 -5.09 11.95 -9.96
CA GLN A 154 -6.23 12.83 -9.68
C GLN A 154 -6.44 13.04 -8.19
N TYR A 155 -5.96 12.11 -7.35
CA TYR A 155 -6.14 12.12 -5.91
C TYR A 155 -4.85 11.67 -5.21
N ILE A 156 -4.66 12.11 -3.97
CA ILE A 156 -3.62 11.62 -3.07
C ILE A 156 -4.28 10.95 -1.87
N LEU A 157 -3.85 9.76 -1.50
CA LEU A 157 -4.24 9.08 -0.27
C LEU A 157 -3.04 8.97 0.67
N LEU A 158 -3.12 9.66 1.80
CA LEU A 158 -2.25 9.49 2.96
C LEU A 158 -2.70 8.26 3.75
N CYS A 159 -1.80 7.31 4.00
CA CYS A 159 -2.07 6.12 4.79
C CYS A 159 -1.01 5.86 5.87
N GLU A 160 -1.41 5.18 6.95
CA GLU A 160 -0.53 4.81 8.06
C GLU A 160 0.10 3.42 7.89
N ASN A 161 -0.51 2.57 7.06
CA ASN A 161 -0.01 1.24 6.76
C ASN A 161 0.67 1.15 5.38
N LEU A 162 1.91 0.63 5.38
CA LEU A 162 2.67 0.33 4.16
C LEU A 162 2.02 -0.72 3.27
N ASP A 163 1.11 -1.55 3.79
CA ASP A 163 0.41 -2.56 3.00
C ASP A 163 -0.42 -1.94 1.86
N PHE A 164 -0.96 -0.72 2.06
CA PHE A 164 -1.63 0.01 0.98
C PHE A 164 -0.69 0.28 -0.20
N LEU A 165 0.56 0.68 0.08
CA LEU A 165 1.57 0.91 -0.96
C LEU A 165 1.97 -0.38 -1.68
N LYS A 166 1.76 -1.55 -1.06
CA LYS A 166 2.02 -2.85 -1.68
C LYS A 166 0.83 -3.32 -2.53
N ALA A 167 -0.39 -2.95 -2.16
CA ALA A 167 -1.63 -3.14 -2.93
C ALA A 167 -1.92 -2.01 -3.94
N TRP A 168 -0.88 -1.35 -4.45
CA TRP A 168 -0.96 -0.12 -5.24
C TRP A 168 -1.77 -0.23 -6.54
N TRP A 169 -1.90 -1.42 -7.14
CA TRP A 169 -2.53 -1.60 -8.46
C TRP A 169 -3.95 -1.03 -8.53
N GLU A 170 -4.76 -1.31 -7.52
CA GLU A 170 -6.14 -0.84 -7.48
C GLU A 170 -6.21 0.69 -7.36
N PHE A 171 -5.28 1.29 -6.63
CA PHE A 171 -5.17 2.75 -6.48
C PHE A 171 -4.70 3.42 -7.77
N TYR A 172 -3.69 2.84 -8.42
CA TYR A 172 -3.19 3.31 -9.71
C TYR A 172 -4.28 3.29 -10.79
N ALA A 173 -5.05 2.19 -10.87
CA ALA A 173 -6.17 2.08 -11.81
C ALA A 173 -7.27 3.13 -11.60
N ASN A 174 -7.36 3.70 -10.39
CA ASN A 174 -8.30 4.76 -10.03
C ASN A 174 -7.63 6.16 -9.94
N LYS A 175 -6.41 6.31 -10.48
CA LYS A 175 -5.65 7.57 -10.49
C LYS A 175 -5.38 8.14 -9.10
N ILE A 176 -5.15 7.27 -8.12
CA ILE A 176 -4.83 7.64 -6.73
C ILE A 176 -3.34 7.41 -6.50
N GLU A 177 -2.62 8.47 -6.11
CA GLU A 177 -1.25 8.40 -5.63
C GLU A 177 -1.23 8.06 -4.14
N LEU A 178 -0.38 7.11 -3.74
CA LEU A 178 -0.32 6.61 -2.36
C LEU A 178 0.86 7.17 -1.61
N TRP A 179 0.60 7.78 -0.46
CA TRP A 179 1.62 8.39 0.38
C TRP A 179 1.60 7.78 1.77
N TYR A 180 2.74 7.23 2.17
CA TYR A 180 2.96 6.75 3.52
C TYR A 180 3.28 7.93 4.45
N ALA A 181 2.34 8.25 5.32
CA ALA A 181 2.53 9.26 6.37
C ALA A 181 3.07 8.67 7.67
N GLY A 182 2.94 7.35 7.87
CA GLY A 182 3.49 6.60 8.99
C GLY A 182 3.20 7.19 10.37
N GLY A 183 2.01 6.95 10.92
CA GLY A 183 1.67 7.33 12.29
C GLY A 183 1.97 8.80 12.63
N ASN A 184 2.62 9.04 13.78
CA ASN A 184 2.99 10.37 14.29
C ASN A 184 4.03 11.16 13.46
N ASN A 185 4.39 10.72 12.25
CA ASN A 185 5.52 11.26 11.50
C ASN A 185 5.19 12.57 10.74
N THR A 186 4.67 13.56 11.47
CA THR A 186 4.32 14.89 10.97
C THR A 186 5.44 15.65 10.23
N PRO A 187 6.75 15.47 10.51
CA PRO A 187 7.80 16.18 9.77
C PRO A 187 7.86 15.82 8.28
N VAL A 188 7.42 14.62 7.91
CA VAL A 188 7.32 14.19 6.50
C VAL A 188 6.27 15.01 5.75
N ILE A 189 5.17 15.37 6.43
CA ILE A 189 4.05 16.11 5.88
C ILE A 189 4.40 17.61 5.74
N GLU A 190 5.21 18.13 6.65
CA GLU A 190 5.71 19.52 6.57
C GLU A 190 6.56 19.76 5.31
N ARG A 191 7.25 18.74 4.81
CA ARG A 191 8.13 18.79 3.63
C ARG A 191 7.42 18.63 2.29
N ILE A 192 6.08 18.48 2.26
CA ILE A 192 5.33 18.35 1.01
C ILE A 192 5.46 19.64 0.18
N SER A 193 5.93 19.50 -1.06
CA SER A 193 6.09 20.61 -2.00
C SER A 193 4.77 21.05 -2.63
N GLN A 194 4.69 22.32 -3.05
CA GLN A 194 3.46 22.97 -3.52
C GLN A 194 2.80 22.23 -4.69
N ARG A 195 3.57 21.66 -5.62
CA ARG A 195 3.05 20.93 -6.80
C ARG A 195 2.09 19.79 -6.46
N HIS A 196 2.22 19.21 -5.27
CA HIS A 196 1.35 18.11 -4.85
C HIS A 196 0.15 18.59 -4.03
N LEU A 197 0.10 19.87 -3.65
CA LEU A 197 -1.04 20.46 -2.94
C LEU A 197 -2.18 20.82 -3.91
N ASP A 198 -1.98 20.68 -5.22
CA ASP A 198 -3.01 20.97 -6.22
C ASP A 198 -4.08 19.87 -6.31
N LEU A 199 -3.76 18.64 -5.91
CA LEU A 199 -4.67 17.49 -5.96
C LEU A 199 -5.44 17.30 -4.64
N PRO A 200 -6.71 16.88 -4.64
CA PRO A 200 -7.42 16.52 -3.41
C PRO A 200 -6.66 15.48 -2.58
N ILE A 201 -6.51 15.75 -1.28
CA ILE A 201 -5.78 14.89 -0.35
C ILE A 201 -6.77 14.22 0.61
N PHE A 202 -6.68 12.91 0.69
CA PHE A 202 -7.45 12.08 1.62
C PHE A 202 -6.54 11.45 2.66
N TYR A 203 -7.11 11.11 3.81
CA TYR A 203 -6.43 10.40 4.87
C TYR A 203 -7.21 9.14 5.27
N VAL A 204 -6.53 8.00 5.31
CA VAL A 204 -7.02 6.75 5.90
C VAL A 204 -6.12 6.35 7.06
N GLY A 205 -6.72 5.98 8.17
CA GLY A 205 -6.05 5.57 9.40
C GLY A 205 -7.00 4.80 10.30
N ASP A 206 -6.49 4.33 11.44
CA ASP A 206 -7.30 3.68 12.46
C ASP A 206 -8.34 4.67 13.03
N TRP A 207 -9.55 4.17 13.23
CA TRP A 207 -10.63 4.90 13.89
C TRP A 207 -10.64 4.59 15.39
N ASP A 208 -9.55 4.99 16.04
CA ASP A 208 -9.28 4.95 17.46
C ASP A 208 -8.88 6.36 17.94
N PHE A 209 -8.43 6.52 19.19
CA PHE A 209 -7.98 7.84 19.65
C PHE A 209 -6.73 8.33 18.89
N ALA A 210 -5.72 7.48 18.74
CA ALA A 210 -4.43 7.86 18.17
C ALA A 210 -4.51 8.23 16.68
N GLY A 211 -5.15 7.42 15.84
CA GLY A 211 -5.31 7.66 14.40
C GLY A 211 -6.13 8.92 14.12
N LEU A 212 -7.19 9.17 14.89
CA LEU A 212 -7.99 10.40 14.76
C LEU A 212 -7.23 11.65 15.22
N ASP A 213 -6.41 11.53 16.27
CA ASP A 213 -5.54 12.62 16.72
C ASP A 213 -4.42 12.92 15.72
N ILE A 214 -3.89 11.91 15.04
CA ILE A 214 -2.96 12.08 13.91
C ILE A 214 -3.66 12.85 12.79
N TYR A 215 -4.87 12.43 12.37
CA TYR A 215 -5.64 13.13 11.34
C TYR A 215 -5.83 14.62 11.67
N CYS A 216 -6.24 14.95 12.90
CA CYS A 216 -6.40 16.36 13.32
C CYS A 216 -5.10 17.17 13.14
N ARG A 217 -3.95 16.57 13.49
CA ARG A 217 -2.63 17.21 13.31
C ARG A 217 -2.28 17.39 11.84
N ILE A 218 -2.54 16.39 11.00
CA ILE A 218 -2.31 16.46 9.54
C ILE A 218 -3.16 17.56 8.92
N LYS A 219 -4.46 17.58 9.25
CA LYS A 219 -5.40 18.60 8.76
C LYS A 219 -4.94 20.01 9.14
N ARG A 220 -4.41 20.20 10.35
CA ARG A 220 -3.83 21.49 10.77
C ARG A 220 -2.59 21.86 9.95
N ILE A 221 -1.61 20.97 9.83
CA ILE A 221 -0.35 21.24 9.10
C ILE A 221 -0.61 21.57 7.62
N LEU A 222 -1.49 20.80 6.96
CA LEU A 222 -1.84 21.05 5.57
C LEU A 222 -2.78 22.26 5.42
N GLY A 223 -3.65 22.51 6.40
CA GLY A 223 -4.48 23.72 6.46
C GLY A 223 -3.66 25.01 6.55
N GLU A 224 -2.55 25.01 7.30
CA GLU A 224 -1.59 26.12 7.34
C GLU A 224 -0.94 26.39 5.97
N LYS A 225 -0.89 25.39 5.09
CA LYS A 225 -0.45 25.49 3.68
C LYS A 225 -1.62 25.76 2.71
N GLY A 226 -2.81 26.08 3.23
CA GLY A 226 -4.01 26.35 2.43
C GLY A 226 -4.65 25.10 1.81
N LYS A 227 -4.38 23.90 2.35
CA LYS A 227 -4.85 22.63 1.79
C LYS A 227 -5.78 21.90 2.74
N GLU A 228 -7.01 21.65 2.29
CA GLU A 228 -7.97 20.79 2.98
C GLU A 228 -7.60 19.31 2.82
N VAL A 229 -7.82 18.53 3.88
CA VAL A 229 -7.61 17.08 3.93
C VAL A 229 -8.91 16.40 4.35
N TYR A 230 -9.29 15.37 3.62
CA TYR A 230 -10.55 14.65 3.85
C TYR A 230 -10.31 13.30 4.54
N LEU A 231 -10.83 13.13 5.76
CA LEU A 231 -10.83 11.83 6.44
C LEU A 231 -11.76 10.84 5.75
N ILE A 232 -11.21 9.69 5.33
CA ILE A 232 -11.99 8.57 4.81
C ILE A 232 -12.89 8.03 5.92
N THR A 233 -14.20 8.10 5.67
CA THR A 233 -15.23 7.69 6.64
C THR A 233 -15.66 6.25 6.34
N PRO A 234 -15.46 5.29 7.26
CA PRO A 234 -15.90 3.91 7.09
C PRO A 234 -17.40 3.85 6.79
N ASP A 235 -17.79 2.95 5.91
CA ASP A 235 -19.21 2.67 5.70
C ASP A 235 -19.76 1.96 6.93
N PHE A 236 -20.67 2.64 7.63
CA PHE A 236 -21.33 2.18 8.85
C PHE A 236 -21.94 0.78 8.74
N LYS A 237 -22.34 0.36 7.55
CA LYS A 237 -22.99 -0.94 7.30
C LYS A 237 -21.99 -2.08 7.16
N THR A 238 -20.78 -1.80 6.69
CA THR A 238 -19.78 -2.80 6.33
C THR A 238 -18.55 -2.74 7.24
N ALA A 239 -18.38 -1.67 8.00
CA ALA A 239 -17.28 -1.49 8.93
C ALA A 239 -17.24 -2.59 10.01
N ILE A 240 -16.03 -3.04 10.32
CA ILE A 240 -15.77 -4.04 11.34
C ILE A 240 -15.44 -3.33 12.66
N TYR A 241 -16.39 -3.34 13.59
CA TYR A 241 -16.22 -2.77 14.92
C TYR A 241 -15.51 -3.77 15.84
N ARG A 242 -14.34 -3.38 16.37
CA ARG A 242 -13.56 -4.20 17.29
C ARG A 242 -13.60 -3.60 18.70
N PRO A 243 -13.62 -4.40 19.77
CA PRO A 243 -13.39 -3.90 21.13
C PRO A 243 -12.00 -3.26 21.24
N ILE A 244 -11.84 -2.17 21.99
CA ILE A 244 -10.55 -1.46 22.09
C ILE A 244 -9.40 -2.36 22.58
N LYS A 245 -9.70 -3.35 23.44
CA LYS A 245 -8.73 -4.28 24.02
C LYS A 245 -8.43 -5.50 23.13
N SER A 246 -8.75 -5.46 21.84
CA SER A 246 -8.48 -6.56 20.91
C SER A 246 -7.06 -6.51 20.34
N GLY A 247 -6.34 -7.63 20.35
CA GLY A 247 -5.04 -7.77 19.68
C GLY A 247 -3.88 -7.08 20.41
N THR A 248 -2.96 -6.49 19.65
CA THR A 248 -1.78 -5.75 20.14
C THR A 248 -2.00 -4.23 20.18
N HIS A 249 -3.24 -3.79 19.94
CA HIS A 249 -3.65 -2.39 19.94
C HIS A 249 -3.47 -1.75 21.33
N LYS A 250 -2.94 -0.52 21.39
CA LYS A 250 -2.60 0.18 22.65
C LYS A 250 -3.27 1.53 22.82
N SER A 251 -4.03 1.97 21.82
CA SER A 251 -4.72 3.25 21.86
C SER A 251 -6.04 3.06 22.60
N GLU A 252 -6.31 3.95 23.53
CA GLU A 252 -7.50 3.88 24.39
C GLU A 252 -8.25 5.21 24.33
N TRP A 253 -9.58 5.12 24.34
CA TRP A 253 -10.42 6.30 24.51
C TRP A 253 -10.22 6.89 25.91
N LYS A 254 -10.11 8.22 25.98
CA LYS A 254 -9.96 8.96 27.22
C LYS A 254 -11.33 9.26 27.82
N LEU A 255 -11.39 9.35 29.14
CA LEU A 255 -12.63 9.64 29.90
C LEU A 255 -13.12 11.10 29.77
N THR A 256 -12.41 11.95 29.03
CA THR A 256 -12.80 13.33 28.78
C THR A 256 -13.84 13.43 27.67
N ASN A 257 -14.56 14.55 27.59
CA ASN A 257 -15.54 14.78 26.52
C ASN A 257 -14.89 14.56 25.14
N PHE A 258 -15.53 13.73 24.31
CA PHE A 258 -15.05 13.36 22.97
C PHE A 258 -13.60 12.85 22.97
N SER A 259 -13.17 12.20 24.06
CA SER A 259 -11.80 11.73 24.28
C SER A 259 -10.71 12.81 24.18
N GLY A 260 -11.10 14.10 24.27
CA GLY A 260 -10.21 15.24 24.09
C GLY A 260 -9.85 15.56 22.64
N LEU A 261 -10.49 14.92 21.66
CA LEU A 261 -10.31 15.25 20.24
C LEU A 261 -10.97 16.60 19.89
N ASP A 262 -10.39 17.32 18.93
CA ASP A 262 -10.97 18.55 18.41
C ASP A 262 -12.12 18.25 17.45
N ARG A 263 -13.35 18.54 17.89
CA ARG A 263 -14.58 18.32 17.10
C ARG A 263 -14.58 19.08 15.77
N THR A 264 -13.86 20.20 15.66
CA THR A 264 -13.84 21.03 14.44
C THR A 264 -13.13 20.34 13.27
N CYS A 265 -12.32 19.32 13.54
CA CYS A 265 -11.64 18.54 12.51
C CYS A 265 -12.58 17.60 11.74
N PHE A 266 -13.79 17.34 12.27
CA PHE A 266 -14.68 16.29 11.81
C PHE A 266 -16.04 16.84 11.34
N SER A 267 -16.62 16.19 10.33
CA SER A 267 -18.01 16.43 9.91
C SER A 267 -19.01 15.86 10.91
N THR A 268 -20.26 16.30 10.85
CA THR A 268 -21.34 15.80 11.74
C THR A 268 -21.48 14.28 11.71
N LYS A 269 -21.40 13.67 10.51
CA LYS A 269 -21.47 12.20 10.37
C LYS A 269 -20.31 11.49 11.07
N GLN A 270 -19.10 12.05 10.96
CA GLN A 270 -17.90 11.52 11.59
C GLN A 270 -17.96 11.68 13.12
N ILE A 271 -18.43 12.83 13.60
CA ILE A 271 -18.66 13.06 15.04
C ILE A 271 -19.60 12.01 15.61
N SER A 272 -20.73 11.73 14.96
CA SER A 272 -21.67 10.70 15.42
C SER A 272 -21.04 9.29 15.45
N LEU A 273 -20.18 8.96 14.48
CA LEU A 273 -19.45 7.69 14.49
C LEU A 273 -18.46 7.62 15.66
N ILE A 274 -17.68 8.67 15.88
CA ILE A 274 -16.68 8.74 16.96
C ILE A 274 -17.37 8.62 18.32
N GLU A 275 -18.49 9.31 18.53
CA GLU A 275 -19.27 9.20 19.76
C GLU A 275 -19.75 7.77 19.99
N LYS A 276 -20.24 7.08 18.95
CA LYS A 276 -20.64 5.67 19.03
C LYS A 276 -19.45 4.76 19.39
N LEU A 277 -18.28 4.99 18.81
CA LEU A 277 -17.06 4.23 19.09
C LEU A 277 -16.61 4.41 20.54
N ILE A 278 -16.58 5.66 21.03
CA ILE A 278 -16.24 5.99 22.42
C ILE A 278 -17.24 5.32 23.38
N GLN A 279 -18.55 5.49 23.15
CA GLN A 279 -19.60 4.94 24.02
C GLN A 279 -19.53 3.42 24.13
N ASN A 280 -19.26 2.73 23.02
CA ASN A 280 -19.18 1.27 23.00
C ASN A 280 -17.77 0.75 23.31
N ASN A 281 -16.80 1.63 23.55
CA ASN A 281 -15.39 1.32 23.73
C ASN A 281 -14.84 0.43 22.59
N GLN A 282 -15.11 0.87 21.35
CA GLN A 282 -14.78 0.18 20.10
C GLN A 282 -13.86 1.01 19.21
N TRP A 283 -13.23 0.38 18.24
CA TRP A 283 -12.45 1.02 17.19
C TRP A 283 -12.69 0.31 15.84
N ILE A 284 -12.27 0.93 14.74
CA ILE A 284 -12.26 0.32 13.41
C ILE A 284 -10.83 0.40 12.88
N GLU A 285 -10.34 -0.73 12.38
CA GLU A 285 -8.97 -0.93 11.93
C GLU A 285 -8.81 -0.48 10.47
N GLU A 286 -7.72 0.25 10.17
CA GLU A 286 -7.41 0.87 8.87
C GLU A 286 -7.53 -0.14 7.72
N GLN A 287 -7.01 -1.35 7.92
CA GLN A 287 -6.99 -2.45 6.92
C GLN A 287 -8.39 -2.96 6.57
N THR A 288 -9.42 -2.64 7.36
CA THR A 288 -10.81 -3.02 7.10
C THR A 288 -11.58 -1.96 6.29
N ILE A 289 -10.97 -0.79 6.07
CA ILE A 289 -11.58 0.32 5.34
C ILE A 289 -11.27 0.17 3.84
N GLN A 290 -12.28 0.39 3.00
CA GLN A 290 -12.12 0.43 1.55
C GLN A 290 -12.11 1.89 1.06
N PRO A 291 -10.93 2.53 0.90
CA PRO A 291 -10.83 3.95 0.57
C PRO A 291 -11.22 4.28 -0.87
N ILE A 292 -10.94 3.39 -1.83
CA ILE A 292 -11.13 3.68 -3.27
C ILE A 292 -12.58 4.07 -3.61
N PRO A 293 -13.62 3.29 -3.25
CA PRO A 293 -15.00 3.66 -3.57
C PRO A 293 -15.42 4.99 -2.93
N LEU A 294 -14.88 5.29 -1.74
CA LEU A 294 -15.19 6.50 -0.99
C LEU A 294 -14.55 7.74 -1.63
N ILE A 295 -13.31 7.62 -2.11
CA ILE A 295 -12.60 8.69 -2.85
C ILE A 295 -13.30 8.99 -4.16
N VAL A 296 -13.56 7.95 -4.96
CA VAL A 296 -14.13 8.11 -6.31
C VAL A 296 -15.56 8.62 -6.25
N SER A 297 -16.41 8.12 -5.34
CA SER A 297 -17.81 8.55 -5.24
C SER A 297 -17.98 10.00 -4.79
N GLN A 298 -17.00 10.57 -4.07
CA GLN A 298 -17.07 11.93 -3.56
C GLN A 298 -16.85 12.99 -4.64
N PHE A 299 -16.26 12.62 -5.80
CA PHE A 299 -15.87 13.53 -6.87
C PHE A 299 -16.22 13.08 -8.29
N SER A 300 -16.97 11.98 -8.46
CA SER A 300 -17.54 11.64 -9.77
C SER A 300 -18.44 12.78 -10.27
N PRO A 301 -18.22 13.30 -11.49
CA PRO A 301 -19.21 14.16 -12.12
C PRO A 301 -20.47 13.31 -12.35
N GLY A 302 -21.60 13.78 -11.79
CA GLY A 302 -22.92 13.25 -12.10
C GLY A 302 -23.31 13.53 -13.54
#